data_AF-A0A2W7N9S8-F1
#
_entry.id   AF-A0A2W7N9S8-F1
#
_cell.length_a   1.000
_cell.length_b   1.000
_cell.length_c   1.000
_cell.angle_alpha   90.00
_cell.angle_beta   90.00
_cell.angle_gamma   90.00
#
_symmetry.space_group_name_H-M   'P 1'
#
loop_
_entity.id
_entity.type
_entity.pdbx_description
1 polymer ?
#
loop_
_entity_poly.entity_id
_entity_poly.type
_entity_poly.pdbx_seq_one_letter_code
_entity_poly.pdbx_strand_id
1 'polypeptide(L)'
;MRGSLKLGFDFDSRCDAARASGRRYLLVCVDMFDRMRGDRDMGFYYPAFDRAQEVADYIRNHAIGVPDPSDNRDRCEAIAELGATTIVHDPAQWLNRSAGD
;
A
#
# COMPACT_ATOMS: atom_id res chain seq x y z
N MET A 1 -10.78 -3.67 16.56
CA MET A 1 -11.58 -2.62 15.88
C MET A 1 -11.32 -2.71 14.39
N ARG A 2 -12.36 -2.97 13.58
CA ARG A 2 -12.26 -3.04 12.11
C ARG A 2 -12.25 -1.62 11.57
N GLY A 3 -11.07 -1.09 11.28
CA GLY A 3 -10.94 0.13 10.49
C GLY A 3 -11.24 -0.22 9.05
N SER A 4 -12.50 -0.14 8.63
CA SER A 4 -12.82 -0.01 7.20
C SER A 4 -12.22 1.32 6.76
N LEU A 5 -10.97 1.27 6.29
CA LEU A 5 -10.41 2.35 5.50
C LEU A 5 -11.40 2.55 4.34
N LYS A 6 -12.08 3.70 4.35
CA LYS A 6 -12.92 4.18 3.25
C LYS A 6 -11.99 4.59 2.10
N LEU A 7 -11.16 3.65 1.63
CA LEU A 7 -10.42 3.75 0.38
C LEU A 7 -11.47 3.64 -0.71
N GLY A 8 -12.15 4.76 -0.95
CA GLY A 8 -13.17 4.88 -1.97
C GLY A 8 -12.54 4.79 -3.34
N PHE A 9 -12.29 3.56 -3.80
CA PHE A 9 -12.46 3.06 -5.17
C PHE A 9 -11.90 1.63 -5.22
N ASP A 10 -12.78 0.65 -5.37
CA ASP A 10 -12.48 -0.71 -5.85
C ASP A 10 -11.43 -1.56 -5.07
N PHE A 11 -11.04 -1.17 -3.86
CA PHE A 11 -9.98 -1.84 -3.08
C PHE A 11 -10.20 -3.35 -2.92
N ASP A 12 -11.43 -3.79 -2.66
CA ASP A 12 -11.77 -5.21 -2.54
C ASP A 12 -11.53 -5.96 -3.85
N SER A 13 -12.00 -5.41 -4.98
CA SER A 13 -11.77 -5.99 -6.31
C SER A 13 -10.27 -6.05 -6.66
N ARG A 14 -9.47 -5.07 -6.21
CA ARG A 14 -8.00 -5.09 -6.38
C ARG A 14 -7.35 -6.17 -5.53
N CYS A 15 -7.82 -6.37 -4.30
CA CYS A 15 -7.36 -7.48 -3.46
C CYS A 15 -7.70 -8.83 -4.12
N ASP A 16 -8.90 -8.96 -4.68
CA ASP A 16 -9.33 -10.20 -5.36
C ASP A 16 -8.54 -10.47 -6.64
N ALA A 17 -8.27 -9.44 -7.45
CA ALA A 17 -7.40 -9.56 -8.62
C ALA A 17 -5.96 -9.94 -8.25
N ALA A 18 -5.42 -9.34 -7.18
CA ALA A 18 -4.10 -9.68 -6.67
C ALA A 18 -4.04 -11.13 -6.16
N ARG A 19 -5.07 -11.60 -5.44
CA ARG A 19 -5.19 -13.01 -5.04
C ARG A 19 -5.26 -13.95 -6.24
N ALA A 20 -6.10 -13.63 -7.21
CA ALA A 20 -6.29 -14.45 -8.41
C ALA A 20 -5.00 -14.60 -9.24
N SER A 21 -4.09 -13.62 -9.14
CA SER A 21 -2.76 -13.67 -9.75
C SER A 21 -1.67 -14.28 -8.87
N GLY A 22 -2.03 -14.85 -7.71
CA GLY A 22 -1.10 -15.53 -6.79
C GLY A 22 -0.30 -14.59 -5.89
N ARG A 23 -0.68 -13.30 -5.81
CA ARG A 23 -0.01 -12.33 -4.94
C ARG A 23 -0.51 -12.46 -3.51
N ARG A 24 0.38 -12.18 -2.57
CA ARG A 24 0.15 -12.27 -1.12
C ARG A 24 0.06 -10.91 -0.45
N TYR A 25 0.52 -9.87 -1.12
CA TYR A 25 0.55 -8.51 -0.63
C TYR A 25 0.05 -7.56 -1.71
N LEU A 26 -0.78 -6.60 -1.33
CA LEU A 26 -1.21 -5.48 -2.17
C LEU A 26 -0.95 -4.19 -1.40
N LEU A 27 -0.21 -3.25 -1.99
CA LEU A 27 0.01 -1.95 -1.39
C LEU A 27 -0.99 -0.96 -1.97
N VAL A 28 -1.30 0.06 -1.19
CA VAL A 28 -2.04 1.23 -1.64
C VAL A 28 -1.08 2.40 -1.58
N CYS A 29 -0.67 2.89 -2.74
CA CYS A 29 0.28 3.99 -2.84
C CYS A 29 -0.29 5.13 -3.68
N VAL A 30 0.29 6.30 -3.50
CA VAL A 30 -0.12 7.57 -4.11
C VAL A 30 1.10 8.18 -4.76
N ASP A 31 1.00 8.42 -6.06
CA ASP A 31 1.92 9.29 -6.79
C ASP A 31 1.65 10.73 -6.33
N MET A 32 2.62 11.28 -5.61
CA MET A 32 2.49 12.62 -5.03
C MET A 32 2.56 13.71 -6.10
N PHE A 33 3.21 13.44 -7.23
CA PHE A 33 3.32 14.38 -8.33
C PHE A 33 2.01 14.49 -9.12
N ASP A 34 1.37 13.36 -9.42
CA ASP A 34 0.07 13.33 -10.08
C ASP A 34 -1.04 13.89 -9.20
N ARG A 35 -0.97 13.64 -7.89
CA ARG A 35 -1.88 14.25 -6.91
C ARG A 35 -1.77 15.77 -6.87
N MET A 36 -0.54 16.32 -6.94
CA MET A 36 -0.33 17.77 -7.00
C MET A 36 -0.80 18.40 -8.31
N ARG A 37 -0.83 17.63 -9.41
CA ARG A 37 -1.30 18.08 -10.72
C ARG A 37 -2.81 17.96 -10.94
N GLY A 38 -3.53 17.31 -10.02
CA GLY A 38 -4.99 17.26 -10.01
C GLY A 38 -5.59 16.18 -10.93
N ASP A 39 -4.96 15.00 -11.02
CA ASP A 39 -5.48 13.90 -11.81
C ASP A 39 -6.78 13.29 -11.22
N ARG A 40 -7.62 12.72 -12.09
CA ARG A 40 -8.97 12.20 -11.83
C ARG A 40 -8.98 11.01 -10.87
N ASP A 41 -7.88 10.30 -10.74
CA ASP A 41 -7.71 9.14 -9.85
C ASP A 41 -6.98 9.49 -8.54
N MET A 42 -6.69 10.78 -8.32
CA MET A 42 -5.95 11.29 -7.17
C MET A 42 -4.54 10.66 -7.00
N GLY A 43 -3.99 10.05 -8.06
CA GLY A 43 -2.65 9.44 -8.10
C GLY A 43 -2.55 8.06 -7.45
N PHE A 44 -3.64 7.37 -7.15
CA PHE A 44 -3.57 6.05 -6.49
C PHE A 44 -3.13 4.92 -7.43
N TYR A 45 -2.16 4.12 -6.98
CA TYR A 45 -1.74 2.90 -7.66
C TYR A 45 -1.50 1.76 -6.66
N TYR A 46 -1.56 0.51 -7.17
CA TYR A 46 -1.71 -0.69 -6.34
C TYR A 46 -0.70 -1.78 -6.68
N PRO A 47 0.58 -1.65 -6.29
CA PRO A 47 1.58 -2.66 -6.58
C PRO A 47 1.34 -3.92 -5.71
N ALA A 48 1.52 -5.09 -6.31
CA ALA A 48 1.22 -6.37 -5.69
C ALA A 48 2.42 -7.33 -5.75
N PHE A 49 2.67 -8.03 -4.65
CA PHE A 49 3.87 -8.85 -4.45
C PHE A 49 3.51 -10.22 -3.86
N ASP A 50 4.33 -11.23 -4.13
CA ASP A 50 4.20 -12.56 -3.53
C ASP A 50 5.05 -12.72 -2.27
N ARG A 51 6.13 -11.93 -2.12
CA ARG A 51 7.07 -12.08 -1.00
C ARG A 51 7.16 -10.82 -0.15
N ALA A 52 7.26 -11.02 1.16
CA ALA A 52 7.42 -9.92 2.13
C ALA A 52 8.71 -9.11 1.87
N GLN A 53 9.79 -9.76 1.45
CA GLN A 53 11.05 -9.08 1.13
C GLN A 53 10.87 -8.05 0.01
N GLU A 54 10.11 -8.38 -1.04
CA GLU A 54 9.84 -7.46 -2.15
C GLU A 54 9.03 -6.25 -1.69
N VAL A 55 8.05 -6.47 -0.79
CA VAL A 55 7.30 -5.39 -0.16
C VAL A 55 8.23 -4.48 0.63
N ALA A 56 9.13 -5.04 1.45
CA ALA A 56 10.07 -4.27 2.27
C ALA A 56 11.04 -3.44 1.41
N ASP A 57 11.59 -4.02 0.35
CA ASP A 57 12.48 -3.32 -0.57
C ASP A 57 11.75 -2.24 -1.36
N TYR A 58 10.48 -2.49 -1.71
CA TYR A 58 9.63 -1.50 -2.36
C TYR A 58 9.38 -0.29 -1.45
N ILE A 59 8.86 -0.50 -0.25
CA ILE A 59 8.46 0.60 0.65
C ILE A 59 9.63 1.40 1.21
N ARG A 60 10.85 0.83 1.27
CA ARG A 60 12.07 1.58 1.64
C ARG A 60 12.37 2.74 0.69
N ASN A 61 11.94 2.63 -0.56
CA ASN A 61 12.12 3.68 -1.57
C ASN A 61 10.96 4.69 -1.59
N HIS A 62 9.93 4.51 -0.77
CA HIS A 62 8.73 5.33 -0.72
C HIS A 62 8.65 6.13 0.59
N ALA A 63 7.89 7.22 0.57
CA ALA A 63 7.49 7.90 1.78
C ALA A 63 6.50 7.02 2.55
N ILE A 64 6.72 6.87 3.87
CA ILE A 64 5.83 6.15 4.78
C ILE A 64 5.67 6.96 6.07
N GLY A 65 4.56 6.77 6.79
CA GLY A 65 4.32 7.44 8.07
C GLY A 65 3.81 8.88 7.91
N VAL A 66 4.35 9.81 8.71
CA VAL A 66 3.88 11.21 8.78
C VAL A 66 4.25 11.95 7.50
N PRO A 67 3.32 12.67 6.84
CA PRO A 67 3.62 13.43 5.65
C PRO A 67 4.66 14.53 5.95
N ASP A 68 5.80 14.48 5.26
CA ASP A 68 6.76 15.58 5.20
C ASP A 68 6.50 16.36 3.90
N PRO A 69 6.15 17.67 3.97
CA PRO A 69 5.87 18.46 2.77
C PRO A 69 7.10 18.69 1.87
N SER A 70 8.31 18.36 2.33
CA SER A 70 9.53 18.39 1.53
C SER A 70 9.88 17.05 0.86
N ASP A 71 9.17 15.98 1.22
CA ASP A 71 9.37 14.66 0.63
C ASP A 71 8.48 14.50 -0.62
N ASN A 72 9.12 14.51 -1.78
CA ASN A 72 8.46 14.38 -3.08
C ASN A 72 8.36 12.92 -3.55
N ARG A 73 8.73 11.95 -2.72
CA ARG A 73 8.58 10.53 -3.06
C ARG A 73 7.12 10.12 -3.02
N ASP A 74 6.80 9.12 -3.83
CA ASP A 74 5.52 8.44 -3.76
C ASP A 74 5.28 7.86 -2.37
N ARG A 75 4.03 7.89 -1.94
CA ARG A 75 3.67 7.53 -0.57
C ARG A 75 2.83 6.27 -0.57
N CYS A 76 3.22 5.28 0.22
CA CYS A 76 2.36 4.15 0.49
C CYS A 76 1.56 4.41 1.77
N GLU A 77 0.24 4.23 1.69
CA GLU A 77 -0.71 4.50 2.77
C GLU A 77 -1.14 3.21 3.48
N ALA A 78 -1.11 2.07 2.80
CA ALA A 78 -1.51 0.80 3.38
C ALA A 78 -0.80 -0.40 2.72
N ILE A 79 -0.66 -1.48 3.50
CA ILE A 79 -0.25 -2.80 3.03
C ILE A 79 -1.35 -3.80 3.39
N ALA A 80 -1.92 -4.45 2.38
CA ALA A 80 -2.92 -5.48 2.54
C ALA A 80 -2.27 -6.86 2.41
N GLU A 81 -2.33 -7.65 3.47
CA GLU A 81 -1.97 -9.07 3.45
C GLU A 81 -3.16 -9.90 2.99
N LEU A 82 -2.95 -10.62 1.89
CA LEU A 82 -3.96 -11.38 1.18
C LEU A 82 -3.93 -12.84 1.65
N GLY A 83 -4.52 -13.10 2.80
CA GLY A 83 -4.80 -14.44 3.30
C GLY A 83 -6.26 -14.86 3.04
N ALA A 84 -6.74 -15.85 3.81
CA ALA A 84 -8.17 -16.20 3.85
C ALA A 84 -9.06 -15.01 4.25
N THR A 85 -8.47 -14.08 5.00
CA THR A 85 -9.01 -12.75 5.28
C THR A 85 -7.98 -11.69 4.89
N THR A 86 -8.42 -10.56 4.33
CA THR A 86 -7.55 -9.39 4.14
C THR A 86 -7.23 -8.78 5.50
N ILE A 87 -5.95 -8.58 5.80
CA ILE A 87 -5.51 -7.77 6.94
C ILE A 87 -4.80 -6.54 6.39
N VAL A 88 -5.22 -5.36 6.81
CA VAL A 88 -4.66 -4.08 6.35
C VAL A 88 -3.77 -3.51 7.45
N HIS A 89 -2.55 -3.13 7.07
CA HIS A 89 -1.53 -2.61 7.96
C HIS A 89 -1.11 -1.20 7.55
N ASP A 90 -0.75 -0.41 8.56
CA ASP A 90 0.09 0.77 8.34
C ASP A 90 1.48 0.33 7.85
N PRO A 91 2.04 0.94 6.78
CA PRO A 91 3.31 0.50 6.21
C PRO A 91 4.49 0.57 7.18
N ALA A 92 4.55 1.57 8.05
CA ALA A 92 5.64 1.71 9.01
C ALA A 92 5.55 0.64 10.11
N GLN A 93 4.35 0.38 10.62
CA GLN A 93 4.12 -0.70 11.58
C GLN A 93 4.42 -2.08 10.96
N TRP A 94 4.01 -2.30 9.71
CA TRP A 94 4.26 -3.54 9.00
C TRP A 94 5.76 -3.80 8.81
N LEU A 95 6.52 -2.77 8.38
CA LEU A 95 7.96 -2.88 8.16
C LEU A 95 8.71 -3.19 9.47
N ASN A 96 8.33 -2.52 10.57
CA ASN A 96 8.93 -2.75 11.89
C ASN A 96 8.69 -4.18 12.39
N ARG A 97 7.51 -4.75 12.15
CA ARG A 97 7.21 -6.14 12.50
C ARG A 97 7.97 -7.13 11.62
N SER A 98 8.02 -6.87 10.31
CA SER A 98 8.60 -7.79 9.32
C SER A 98 10.13 -7.81 9.32
N ALA A 99 10.77 -6.84 9.96
CA ALA A 99 12.22 -6.82 10.16
C ALA A 99 12.70 -7.68 11.34
N GLY A 100 11.79 -8.20 12.16
CA GLY A 100 12.10 -9.02 13.34
C GLY A 100 11.81 -10.51 13.18
N ASP A 101 11.35 -10.94 12.00
CA ASP A 101 11.11 -12.34 11.62
C ASP A 101 12.27 -12.85 10.72
#